data_AF-A0A151JK62-F1
#
_entry.id   AF-A0A151JK62-F1
#
_cell.length_a   1.000
_cell.length_b   1.000
_cell.length_c   1.000
_cell.angle_alpha   90.00
_cell.angle_beta   90.00
_cell.angle_gamma   90.00
#
_symmetry.space_group_name_H-M   'P 1'
#
loop_
_entity.id
_entity.type
_entity.pdbx_description
1 polymer ?
#
loop_
_entity_poly.entity_id
_entity_poly.type
_entity_poly.pdbx_seq_one_letter_code
_entity_poly.pdbx_strand_id
1 'polypeptide(L)'
;MQRLGLYAKATLHASLMIADVGLPRGGRFAYGHASHQTGLDVDVWLKLNSSPLEIQRLAEAKTESLVDVKAQNIDEAVWRDDYFELVKKAAEDERVARIFINPVIKERLCVMEKSDERDWLRKVRPWWGHSAHMHVRLKCPQNSDECVSQPLPPEGDGCGEEVTSWRIRPTPPPQKPSSPPPTPEVCLRVLETDRAP
;
A
#
# COMPACT_ATOMS: atom_id res chain seq x y z
N MET A 1 -2.48 10.34 -5.70
CA MET A 1 -3.29 9.43 -6.54
C MET A 1 -3.62 9.98 -7.92
N GLN A 2 -4.16 11.20 -8.08
CA GLN A 2 -4.46 11.77 -9.40
C GLN A 2 -3.31 11.65 -10.43
N ARG A 3 -2.06 11.99 -10.05
CA ARG A 3 -0.88 11.84 -10.93
C ARG A 3 -0.65 10.39 -11.37
N LEU A 4 -0.76 9.43 -10.45
CA LEU A 4 -0.64 8.01 -10.76
C LEU A 4 -1.78 7.54 -11.69
N GLY A 5 -2.99 8.06 -11.49
CA GLY A 5 -4.14 7.78 -12.35
C GLY A 5 -3.97 8.33 -13.77
N LEU A 6 -3.43 9.55 -13.90
CA LEU A 6 -3.08 10.13 -15.20
C LEU A 6 -2.01 9.31 -15.92
N TYR A 7 -0.99 8.85 -15.19
CA TYR A 7 0.03 7.94 -15.73
C TYR A 7 -0.60 6.62 -16.20
N ALA A 8 -1.40 5.96 -15.37
CA ALA A 8 -2.06 4.70 -15.72
C ALA A 8 -2.92 4.85 -16.98
N LYS A 9 -3.64 5.97 -17.10
CA LYS A 9 -4.44 6.25 -18.30
C LYS A 9 -3.58 6.48 -19.54
N ALA A 10 -2.51 7.26 -19.43
CA ALA A 10 -1.70 7.67 -20.57
C ALA A 10 -0.73 6.58 -21.05
N THR A 11 -0.19 5.78 -20.12
CA THR A 11 0.91 4.83 -20.38
C THR A 11 0.44 3.39 -20.32
N LEU A 12 -0.44 3.04 -19.37
CA LEU A 12 -0.96 1.67 -19.21
C LEU A 12 -2.32 1.48 -19.89
N HIS A 13 -2.88 2.53 -20.51
CA HIS A 13 -4.22 2.56 -21.09
C HIS A 13 -5.31 2.01 -20.16
N ALA A 14 -5.19 2.32 -18.87
CA ALA A 14 -6.02 1.76 -17.83
C ALA A 14 -6.47 2.79 -16.78
N SER A 15 -7.52 2.44 -16.06
CA SER A 15 -8.07 3.16 -14.90
C SER A 15 -7.68 2.43 -13.61
N LEU A 16 -7.21 3.20 -12.64
CA LEU A 16 -6.88 2.69 -11.31
C LEU A 16 -8.13 2.34 -10.51
N MET A 17 -8.00 1.32 -9.67
CA MET A 17 -8.98 0.95 -8.66
C MET A 17 -8.46 1.38 -7.29
N ILE A 18 -8.99 2.49 -6.77
CA ILE A 18 -8.65 3.01 -5.44
C ILE A 18 -9.59 2.38 -4.43
N ALA A 19 -9.01 1.80 -3.37
CA ALA A 19 -9.73 1.20 -2.27
C ALA A 19 -9.67 2.11 -1.03
N ASP A 20 -9.30 1.58 0.13
CA ASP A 20 -9.31 2.32 1.39
C ASP A 20 -8.31 3.48 1.38
N VAL A 21 -8.73 4.65 1.86
CA VAL A 21 -7.87 5.85 2.02
C VAL A 21 -7.85 6.25 3.49
N GLY A 22 -8.99 6.68 4.01
CA GLY A 22 -9.16 7.07 5.40
C GLY A 22 -10.60 7.48 5.65
N LEU A 23 -11.01 7.44 6.91
CA LEU A 23 -12.30 7.97 7.34
C LEU A 23 -12.32 9.51 7.14
N PRO A 24 -13.51 10.15 7.11
CA PRO A 24 -13.64 11.59 6.84
C PRO A 24 -12.78 12.50 7.72
N ARG A 25 -12.46 12.08 8.95
CA ARG A 25 -11.56 12.79 9.88
C ARG A 25 -10.40 11.93 10.36
N GLY A 26 -10.07 10.88 9.60
CA GLY A 26 -9.07 9.91 10.00
C GLY A 26 -9.50 9.08 11.22
N GLY A 27 -8.52 8.69 12.04
CA GLY A 27 -8.73 7.82 13.20
C GLY A 27 -8.77 6.34 12.85
N ARG A 28 -8.99 5.51 13.87
CA ARG A 28 -8.93 4.05 13.74
C ARG A 28 -10.14 3.49 13.01
N PHE A 29 -9.89 2.57 12.10
CA PHE A 29 -10.93 1.68 11.61
C PHE A 29 -11.40 0.74 12.72
N ALA A 30 -12.66 0.32 12.66
CA ALA A 30 -13.20 -0.68 13.58
C ALA A 30 -12.59 -2.08 13.34
N TYR A 31 -12.14 -2.35 12.12
CA TYR A 31 -11.52 -3.60 11.68
C TYR A 31 -10.66 -3.37 10.43
N GLY A 32 -9.85 -4.37 10.06
CA GLY A 32 -9.02 -4.34 8.86
C GLY A 32 -7.67 -3.66 9.09
N HIS A 33 -7.65 -2.34 8.99
CA HIS A 33 -6.39 -1.57 8.92
C HIS A 33 -5.93 -1.03 10.27
N ALA A 34 -4.66 -1.28 10.60
CA ALA A 34 -4.01 -0.64 11.74
C ALA A 34 -3.60 0.83 11.44
N SER A 35 -3.45 1.20 10.17
CA SER A 35 -3.10 2.55 9.70
C SER A 35 -4.29 3.28 9.05
N HIS A 36 -4.09 4.12 8.02
CA HIS A 36 -5.13 4.93 7.37
C HIS A 36 -5.79 6.00 8.26
N GLN A 37 -5.14 6.35 9.36
CA GLN A 37 -5.70 7.24 10.37
C GLN A 37 -5.45 8.72 10.10
N THR A 38 -4.52 9.07 9.19
CA THR A 38 -4.03 10.44 9.00
C THR A 38 -4.23 10.96 7.56
N GLY A 39 -4.91 10.20 6.70
CA GLY A 39 -5.12 10.56 5.29
C GLY A 39 -3.85 10.45 4.42
N LEU A 40 -2.81 9.77 4.91
CA LEU A 40 -1.54 9.59 4.20
C LEU A 40 -1.31 8.15 3.70
N ASP A 41 -2.32 7.28 3.84
CA ASP A 41 -2.30 5.91 3.36
C ASP A 41 -3.39 5.73 2.30
N VAL A 42 -3.12 4.89 1.30
CA VAL A 42 -4.11 4.50 0.30
C VAL A 42 -3.82 3.11 -0.24
N ASP A 43 -4.83 2.28 -0.25
CA ASP A 43 -4.81 0.99 -0.94
C ASP A 43 -5.19 1.19 -2.40
N VAL A 44 -4.34 0.66 -3.28
CA VAL A 44 -4.59 0.62 -4.72
C VAL A 44 -4.59 -0.84 -5.12
N TRP A 45 -5.72 -1.35 -5.61
CA TRP A 45 -5.77 -2.71 -6.10
C TRP A 45 -4.82 -2.87 -7.28
N LEU A 46 -4.14 -4.02 -7.34
CA LEU A 46 -3.38 -4.44 -8.51
C LEU A 46 -4.36 -5.06 -9.51
N LYS A 47 -5.32 -4.23 -9.93
CA LYS A 47 -6.39 -4.53 -10.86
C LYS A 47 -6.62 -3.30 -11.72
N LEU A 48 -6.30 -3.42 -13.00
CA LEU A 48 -6.38 -2.35 -13.98
C LEU A 48 -7.53 -2.61 -14.95
N ASN A 49 -8.49 -1.69 -14.99
CA ASN A 49 -9.63 -1.74 -15.91
C ASN A 49 -9.36 -0.85 -17.13
N SER A 50 -9.86 -1.23 -18.31
CA SER A 50 -9.74 -0.39 -19.52
C SER A 50 -10.49 0.95 -19.41
N SER A 51 -11.52 1.02 -18.57
CA SER A 51 -12.30 2.22 -18.27
C SER A 51 -12.73 2.26 -16.80
N PRO A 52 -13.14 3.43 -16.27
CA PRO A 52 -13.76 3.51 -14.95
C PRO A 52 -15.02 2.64 -14.89
N LEU A 53 -15.21 1.93 -13.78
CA LEU A 53 -16.42 1.16 -13.55
C LEU A 53 -17.60 2.09 -13.22
N GLU A 54 -18.80 1.67 -13.58
CA GLU A 54 -20.04 2.29 -13.11
C GLU A 54 -20.15 2.18 -11.58
N ILE A 55 -20.81 3.15 -10.95
CA ILE A 55 -20.90 3.24 -9.48
C ILE A 55 -21.48 1.97 -8.86
N GLN A 56 -22.50 1.38 -9.48
CA GLN A 56 -23.12 0.14 -9.01
C GLN A 56 -22.14 -1.03 -9.06
N ARG A 57 -21.30 -1.09 -10.09
CA ARG A 57 -20.27 -2.13 -10.25
C ARG A 57 -19.08 -1.93 -9.32
N LEU A 58 -18.78 -0.69 -8.92
CA LEU A 58 -17.73 -0.40 -7.93
C LEU A 58 -18.07 -1.00 -6.57
N ALA A 59 -19.33 -0.91 -6.12
CA ALA A 59 -19.76 -1.43 -4.82
C ALA A 59 -19.64 -2.97 -4.70
N GLU A 60 -19.76 -3.68 -5.83
CA GLU A 60 -19.65 -5.14 -5.89
C GLU A 60 -18.28 -5.63 -6.36
N ALA A 61 -17.37 -4.70 -6.67
CA ALA A 61 -16.08 -5.03 -7.23
C ALA A 61 -15.29 -5.92 -6.27
N LYS A 62 -14.60 -6.91 -6.83
CA LYS A 62 -13.68 -7.78 -6.09
C LYS A 62 -12.34 -7.79 -6.79
N THR A 63 -11.28 -7.99 -6.01
CA THR A 63 -9.95 -8.28 -6.52
C THR A 63 -9.56 -9.69 -6.15
N GLU A 64 -8.82 -10.34 -7.03
CA GLU A 64 -8.24 -11.66 -6.79
C GLU A 64 -6.80 -11.56 -6.29
N SER A 65 -6.35 -12.60 -5.61
CA SER A 65 -4.97 -12.67 -5.12
C SER A 65 -4.04 -12.95 -6.30
N LEU A 66 -2.98 -12.14 -6.45
CA LEU A 66 -1.88 -12.39 -7.39
C LEU A 66 -0.90 -13.46 -6.90
N VAL A 67 -1.14 -14.00 -5.71
CA VAL A 67 -0.26 -14.96 -5.05
C VAL A 67 -1.08 -16.18 -4.67
N ASP A 68 -0.62 -17.36 -5.08
CA ASP A 68 -1.01 -18.60 -4.45
C ASP A 68 -0.29 -18.69 -3.10
N VAL A 69 -1.04 -18.42 -2.02
CA VAL A 69 -0.49 -18.37 -0.66
C VAL A 69 0.00 -19.75 -0.20
N LYS A 70 -0.59 -20.85 -0.70
CA LYS A 70 -0.16 -22.21 -0.34
C LYS A 70 1.14 -22.57 -1.03
N ALA A 71 1.25 -22.26 -2.33
CA ALA A 71 2.46 -22.49 -3.09
C ALA A 71 3.55 -21.43 -2.85
N GLN A 72 3.19 -20.31 -2.21
CA GLN A 72 4.02 -19.12 -2.02
C GLN A 72 4.63 -18.58 -3.32
N ASN A 73 3.88 -18.64 -4.42
CA ASN A 73 4.34 -18.18 -5.73
C ASN A 73 3.32 -17.25 -6.39
N ILE A 74 3.78 -16.48 -7.37
CA ILE A 74 2.89 -15.69 -8.21
C ILE A 74 1.92 -16.62 -8.93
N ASP A 75 0.65 -16.25 -8.93
CA ASP A 75 -0.32 -16.88 -9.82
C ASP A 75 -0.17 -16.26 -11.22
N GLU A 76 0.54 -16.97 -12.09
CA GLU A 76 0.83 -16.53 -13.46
C GLU A 76 -0.44 -16.41 -14.34
N ALA A 77 -1.58 -16.98 -13.91
CA ALA A 77 -2.85 -16.84 -14.65
C ALA A 77 -3.46 -15.43 -14.50
N VAL A 78 -3.14 -14.72 -13.42
CA VAL A 78 -3.68 -13.40 -13.11
C VAL A 78 -2.62 -12.30 -13.12
N TRP A 79 -1.34 -12.65 -13.08
CA TRP A 79 -0.25 -11.68 -13.17
C TRP A 79 -0.24 -10.94 -14.51
N ARG A 80 0.02 -9.63 -14.45
CA ARG A 80 0.24 -8.78 -15.61
C ARG A 80 1.47 -7.90 -15.37
N ASP A 81 2.28 -7.71 -16.41
CA ASP A 81 3.52 -6.93 -16.30
C ASP A 81 3.27 -5.43 -16.07
N ASP A 82 2.07 -4.93 -16.38
CA ASP A 82 1.69 -3.55 -16.04
C ASP A 82 1.57 -3.30 -14.52
N TYR A 83 1.45 -4.34 -13.71
CA TYR A 83 1.55 -4.22 -12.25
C TYR A 83 2.96 -3.84 -11.80
N PHE A 84 4.00 -4.32 -12.50
CA PHE A 84 5.37 -3.88 -12.26
C PHE A 84 5.51 -2.39 -12.51
N GLU A 85 5.05 -1.92 -13.68
CA GLU A 85 5.11 -0.50 -14.06
C GLU A 85 4.30 0.40 -13.12
N LEU A 86 3.13 -0.06 -12.67
CA LEU A 86 2.30 0.67 -11.73
C LEU A 86 3.00 0.85 -10.37
N VAL A 87 3.54 -0.23 -9.81
CA VAL A 87 4.22 -0.18 -8.51
C VAL A 87 5.50 0.63 -8.60
N LYS A 88 6.30 0.43 -9.67
CA LYS A 88 7.51 1.22 -9.93
C LYS A 88 7.17 2.70 -9.98
N LYS A 89 6.18 3.09 -10.78
CA LYS A 89 5.79 4.50 -10.92
C LYS A 89 5.30 5.10 -9.61
N ALA A 90 4.55 4.35 -8.81
CA ALA A 90 4.11 4.80 -7.50
C ALA A 90 5.32 4.99 -6.57
N ALA A 91 6.28 4.08 -6.56
CA ALA A 91 7.46 4.14 -5.72
C ALA A 91 8.41 5.28 -6.11
N GLU A 92 8.53 5.62 -7.39
CA GLU A 92 9.36 6.73 -7.86
C GLU A 92 8.85 8.11 -7.38
N ASP A 93 7.57 8.26 -7.04
CA ASP A 93 7.04 9.53 -6.54
C ASP A 93 7.73 9.92 -5.22
N GLU A 94 8.31 11.12 -5.19
CA GLU A 94 9.06 11.63 -4.03
C GLU A 94 8.22 11.77 -2.77
N ARG A 95 6.90 11.89 -2.91
CA ARG A 95 5.96 11.99 -1.78
C ARG A 95 5.68 10.64 -1.15
N VAL A 96 5.96 9.54 -1.85
CA VAL A 96 5.80 8.18 -1.33
C VAL A 96 6.97 7.85 -0.41
N ALA A 97 6.64 7.46 0.82
CA ALA A 97 7.60 7.00 1.82
C ALA A 97 7.77 5.47 1.76
N ARG A 98 6.68 4.72 1.60
CA ARG A 98 6.66 3.25 1.55
C ARG A 98 5.51 2.75 0.67
N ILE A 99 5.69 1.57 0.11
CA ILE A 99 4.62 0.77 -0.48
C ILE A 99 4.68 -0.61 0.16
N PHE A 100 3.64 -1.05 0.86
CA PHE A 100 3.58 -2.41 1.40
C PHE A 100 2.89 -3.34 0.40
N ILE A 101 3.48 -4.52 0.21
CA ILE A 101 3.01 -5.52 -0.74
C ILE A 101 3.38 -6.93 -0.25
N ASN A 102 2.73 -7.96 -0.77
CA ASN A 102 3.08 -9.34 -0.43
C ASN A 102 4.57 -9.64 -0.75
N PRO A 103 5.29 -10.42 0.09
CA PRO A 103 6.69 -10.76 -0.16
C PRO A 103 6.95 -11.45 -1.50
N VAL A 104 6.00 -12.28 -1.96
CA VAL A 104 6.08 -12.97 -3.27
C VAL A 104 6.06 -11.95 -4.41
N ILE A 105 5.22 -10.91 -4.31
CA ILE A 105 5.18 -9.84 -5.32
C ILE A 105 6.45 -9.00 -5.24
N LYS A 106 6.92 -8.65 -4.04
CA LYS A 106 8.20 -7.94 -3.87
C LYS A 106 9.36 -8.69 -4.55
N GLU A 107 9.45 -10.00 -4.37
CA GLU A 107 10.45 -10.84 -5.02
C GLU A 107 10.28 -10.84 -6.55
N ARG A 108 9.05 -10.94 -7.06
CA ARG A 108 8.77 -10.83 -8.50
C ARG A 108 9.26 -9.49 -9.06
N LEU A 109 8.97 -8.37 -8.39
CA LEU A 109 9.46 -7.04 -8.79
C LEU A 109 10.99 -6.99 -8.79
N CYS A 110 11.64 -7.56 -7.78
CA CYS A 110 13.11 -7.63 -7.71
C CYS A 110 13.72 -8.39 -8.89
N VAL A 111 13.09 -9.50 -9.31
CA VAL A 111 13.53 -10.31 -10.47
C VAL A 111 13.25 -9.59 -11.79
N MET A 112 12.11 -8.91 -11.91
CA MET A 112 11.72 -8.21 -13.14
C MET A 112 12.54 -6.95 -13.41
N GLU A 113 12.94 -6.22 -12.37
CA GLU A 113 13.81 -5.06 -12.54
C GLU A 113 15.19 -5.54 -13.01
N LYS A 114 15.57 -5.15 -14.23
CA LYS A 114 16.84 -5.52 -14.87
C LYS A 114 17.81 -4.35 -14.97
N SER A 115 17.34 -3.13 -14.77
CA SER A 115 18.19 -1.95 -14.74
C SER A 115 18.93 -1.83 -13.41
N ASP A 116 19.99 -1.03 -13.42
CA ASP A 116 20.73 -0.63 -12.22
C ASP A 116 19.97 0.43 -11.40
N GLU A 117 18.93 1.06 -11.97
CA GLU A 117 18.09 2.08 -11.33
C GLU A 117 17.04 1.44 -10.39
N ARG A 118 17.55 0.86 -9.30
CA ARG A 118 16.76 0.04 -8.36
C ARG A 118 16.32 0.76 -7.10
N ASP A 119 16.67 2.03 -6.93
CA ASP A 119 16.41 2.78 -5.69
C ASP A 119 14.94 2.83 -5.28
N TRP A 120 14.02 2.78 -6.26
CA TRP A 120 12.58 2.73 -6.01
C TRP A 120 12.16 1.48 -5.23
N LEU A 121 12.85 0.34 -5.41
CA LEU A 121 12.58 -0.91 -4.71
C LEU A 121 12.78 -0.75 -3.21
N ARG A 122 13.67 0.12 -2.74
CA ARG A 122 13.88 0.41 -1.31
C ARG A 122 12.58 0.82 -0.60
N LYS A 123 11.70 1.54 -1.30
CA LYS A 123 10.39 1.96 -0.76
C LYS A 123 9.37 0.82 -0.74
N VAL A 124 9.54 -0.21 -1.57
CA VAL A 124 8.62 -1.36 -1.62
C VAL A 124 8.99 -2.36 -0.53
N ARG A 125 8.08 -2.54 0.42
CA ARG A 125 8.28 -3.28 1.66
C ARG A 125 7.42 -4.55 1.68
N PRO A 126 8.01 -5.73 1.93
CA PRO A 126 7.24 -6.95 2.12
C PRO A 126 6.36 -6.83 3.37
N TRP A 127 5.12 -7.29 3.29
CA TRP A 127 4.18 -7.38 4.41
C TRP A 127 3.17 -8.51 4.21
N TRP A 128 2.68 -9.10 5.29
CA TRP A 128 1.67 -10.17 5.23
C TRP A 128 0.36 -9.70 4.58
N GLY A 129 -0.36 -10.61 3.93
CA GLY A 129 -1.53 -10.25 3.12
C GLY A 129 -1.08 -9.54 1.84
N HIS A 130 -1.70 -8.38 1.53
CA HIS A 130 -1.33 -7.50 0.41
C HIS A 130 -1.07 -8.24 -0.93
N SER A 131 -1.78 -9.34 -1.16
CA SER A 131 -1.59 -10.18 -2.34
C SER A 131 -2.39 -9.70 -3.55
N ALA A 132 -3.26 -8.72 -3.37
CA ALA A 132 -4.16 -8.20 -4.39
C ALA A 132 -4.12 -6.67 -4.53
N HIS A 133 -3.38 -5.98 -3.66
CA HIS A 133 -3.27 -4.53 -3.63
C HIS A 133 -1.89 -4.12 -3.14
N MET A 134 -1.51 -2.90 -3.47
CA MET A 134 -0.40 -2.21 -2.84
C MET A 134 -0.94 -1.17 -1.85
N HIS A 135 -0.39 -1.16 -0.65
CA HIS A 135 -0.66 -0.12 0.35
C HIS A 135 0.38 0.97 0.17
N VAL A 136 -0.01 2.16 -0.28
CA VAL A 136 0.90 3.29 -0.49
C VAL A 136 0.84 4.22 0.72
N ARG A 137 1.99 4.51 1.33
CA ARG A 137 2.15 5.51 2.40
C ARG A 137 2.92 6.72 1.92
N LEU A 138 2.37 7.90 2.16
CA LEU A 138 3.02 9.19 1.89
C LEU A 138 3.87 9.67 3.07
N LYS A 139 4.82 10.56 2.77
CA LYS A 139 5.56 11.34 3.76
C LYS A 139 4.63 12.34 4.44
N CYS A 140 4.98 12.76 5.66
CA CYS A 140 4.31 13.88 6.31
C CYS A 140 4.41 15.14 5.44
N PRO A 141 3.32 15.90 5.26
CA PRO A 141 3.37 17.19 4.58
C PRO A 141 4.27 18.19 5.33
N GLN A 142 4.92 19.09 4.59
CA GLN A 142 5.89 20.05 5.14
C GLN A 142 5.31 20.98 6.22
N ASN A 143 4.01 21.29 6.15
CA ASN A 143 3.33 22.21 7.07
C ASN A 143 2.39 21.45 8.03
N SER A 144 2.78 20.25 8.45
CA SER A 144 2.02 19.42 9.38
C SER A 144 2.91 19.04 10.56
N ASP A 145 3.12 20.01 11.47
CA ASP A 145 4.08 19.91 12.58
C ASP A 145 3.76 18.75 13.55
N GLU A 146 2.48 18.39 13.67
CA GLU A 146 1.99 17.28 14.50
C GLU A 146 2.07 15.91 13.79
N CYS A 147 2.53 15.87 12.53
CA CYS A 147 2.66 14.63 11.78
C CYS A 147 3.99 13.94 12.08
N VAL A 148 3.92 12.73 12.64
CA VAL A 148 5.10 11.94 12.98
C VAL A 148 5.50 11.03 11.82
N SER A 149 6.68 11.27 11.25
CA SER A 149 7.26 10.40 10.21
C SER A 149 7.85 9.13 10.80
N GLN A 150 7.78 8.04 10.04
CA GLN A 150 8.53 6.81 10.34
C GLN A 150 10.02 6.99 9.98
N PRO A 151 10.94 6.22 10.60
CA PRO A 151 12.32 6.14 10.14
C PRO A 151 12.41 5.78 8.65
N LEU A 152 13.55 6.03 8.01
CA LEU A 152 13.76 5.61 6.62
C LEU A 152 13.74 4.06 6.52
N PRO A 153 13.32 3.48 5.37
CA PRO A 153 13.53 2.06 5.12
C PRO A 153 15.04 1.71 5.23
N PRO A 154 15.38 0.44 5.52
CA PRO A 154 16.77 -0.03 5.46
C PRO A 154 17.44 0.34 4.14
N GLU A 155 18.77 0.46 4.15
CA GLU A 155 19.53 0.73 2.93
C GLU A 155 19.48 -0.46 1.96
N GLY A 156 19.69 -0.18 0.67
CA GLY A 156 19.56 -1.16 -0.42
C GLY A 156 18.13 -1.34 -0.93
N ASP A 157 17.98 -2.19 -1.95
CA ASP A 157 16.70 -2.44 -2.63
C ASP A 157 15.77 -3.42 -1.87
N GLY A 158 16.30 -4.08 -0.82
CA GLY A 158 15.59 -5.07 -0.01
C GLY A 158 15.32 -6.40 -0.72
N CYS A 159 16.03 -6.69 -1.83
CA CYS A 159 15.82 -7.89 -2.65
C CYS A 159 16.63 -9.13 -2.21
N GLY A 160 17.51 -8.98 -1.22
CA GLY A 160 18.29 -10.08 -0.64
C GLY A 160 17.65 -10.68 0.61
N GLU A 161 18.42 -10.76 1.69
CA GLU A 161 18.05 -11.43 2.95
C GLU A 161 16.71 -10.97 3.51
N GLU A 162 16.37 -9.70 3.33
CA GLU A 162 15.13 -9.15 3.83
C GLU A 162 13.92 -9.86 3.22
N VAL A 163 13.69 -9.78 1.90
CA VAL A 163 12.53 -10.44 1.27
C VAL A 163 12.53 -11.95 1.52
N THR A 164 13.71 -12.59 1.51
CA THR A 164 13.85 -14.02 1.83
C THR A 164 13.35 -14.34 3.25
N SER A 165 13.66 -13.51 4.25
CA SER A 165 13.19 -13.71 5.62
C SER A 165 11.66 -13.67 5.74
N TRP A 166 10.99 -12.84 4.93
CA TRP A 166 9.53 -12.76 4.85
C TRP A 166 8.92 -13.95 4.09
N ARG A 167 9.60 -14.46 3.06
CA ARG A 167 9.21 -15.70 2.35
C ARG A 167 9.19 -16.90 3.30
N ILE A 168 10.15 -17.00 4.23
CA ILE A 168 10.21 -18.09 5.21
C ILE A 168 9.12 -17.96 6.29
N ARG A 169 8.57 -16.76 6.50
CA ARG A 169 7.52 -16.48 7.50
C ARG A 169 6.27 -15.89 6.84
N PRO A 170 5.52 -16.69 6.04
CA PRO A 170 4.41 -16.20 5.23
C PRO A 170 3.20 -15.72 6.01
N THR A 171 3.11 -16.07 7.28
CA THR A 171 2.00 -15.68 8.16
C THR A 171 2.52 -14.85 9.33
N PRO A 172 1.72 -13.86 9.78
CA PRO A 172 2.08 -13.08 10.94
C PRO A 172 2.15 -14.00 12.17
N PRO A 173 3.11 -13.77 13.08
CA PRO A 173 3.10 -14.48 14.36
C PRO A 173 1.83 -14.10 15.14
N PRO A 174 1.33 -14.99 16.03
CA PRO A 174 0.21 -14.68 16.89
C PRO A 174 0.46 -13.38 17.66
N GLN A 175 -0.41 -12.39 17.49
CA GLN A 175 -0.32 -11.14 18.24
C GLN A 175 -0.82 -11.35 19.66
N LYS A 176 -0.02 -10.94 20.65
CA LYS A 176 -0.51 -10.76 22.02
C LYS A 176 -1.47 -9.56 22.03
N PRO A 177 -2.60 -9.61 22.76
CA PRO A 177 -3.44 -8.43 22.90
C PRO A 177 -2.63 -7.30 23.52
N SER A 178 -2.44 -6.21 22.79
CA SER A 178 -1.84 -4.98 23.30
C SER A 178 -2.88 -3.88 23.27
N SER A 179 -2.93 -3.05 24.31
CA SER A 179 -3.69 -1.81 24.25
C SER A 179 -3.13 -0.94 23.12
N PRO A 180 -4.01 -0.33 22.31
CA PRO A 180 -3.55 0.64 21.32
C PRO A 180 -2.83 1.81 22.02
N PRO A 181 -1.91 2.50 21.31
CA PRO A 181 -1.29 3.71 21.85
C PRO A 181 -2.35 4.77 22.22
N PRO A 182 -2.06 5.68 23.16
CA PRO A 182 -2.97 6.77 23.48
C PRO A 182 -3.25 7.63 22.24
N THR A 183 -4.47 8.15 22.13
CA THR A 183 -4.86 9.07 21.06
C THR A 183 -4.10 10.40 21.24
N PRO A 184 -3.50 10.98 20.18
CA PRO A 184 -2.84 12.28 20.27
C PRO A 184 -3.80 13.39 20.74
N GLU A 185 -3.30 14.34 21.52
CA GLU A 185 -4.13 15.41 22.12
C GLU A 185 -4.86 16.25 21.06
N VAL A 186 -4.17 16.57 19.96
CA VAL A 186 -4.76 17.30 18.82
C VAL A 186 -5.95 16.56 18.20
N CYS A 187 -5.96 15.22 18.24
CA CYS A 187 -7.07 14.40 17.77
C CYS A 187 -8.23 14.36 18.78
N LEU A 188 -7.94 14.43 20.09
CA LEU A 188 -8.99 14.50 21.13
C LEU A 188 -9.85 15.75 20.97
N ARG A 189 -9.24 16.89 20.64
CA ARG A 189 -9.97 18.16 20.40
C ARG A 189 -11.01 18.04 19.29
N VAL A 190 -10.72 17.26 18.23
CA VAL A 190 -11.68 17.00 17.13
C VAL A 190 -12.88 16.18 17.61
N LEU A 191 -12.68 15.28 18.57
CA LEU A 191 -13.77 14.47 19.15
C LEU A 191 -14.62 15.28 20.14
N GLU A 192 -14.01 16.28 20.79
CA GLU A 192 -14.70 17.17 21.72
C GLU A 192 -15.58 18.19 21.01
N THR A 193 -15.16 18.69 19.84
CA THR A 193 -15.98 19.62 19.03
C THR A 193 -17.31 19.03 18.56
N ASP A 194 -17.43 17.71 18.46
CA ASP A 194 -18.69 17.01 18.14
C ASP A 194 -19.64 16.82 19.31
N ARG A 195 -19.15 17.06 20.53
CA ARG A 195 -19.94 16.94 21.76
C ARG A 195 -20.44 18.29 22.27
N ALA A 196 -20.12 19.38 21.56
CA ALA A 196 -20.72 20.68 21.82
C ALA A 196 -22.21 20.64 21.40
N PRO A 197 -23.13 21.10 22.26
CA PRO A 197 -24.58 21.05 22.01
C PRO A 197 -25.02 21.89 20.81
#